data_AF-A0ABD5C924-F1
#
_entry.id   AF-A0ABD5C924-F1
#
_cell.length_a   1.000
_cell.length_b   1.000
_cell.length_c   1.000
_cell.angle_alpha   90.00
_cell.angle_beta   90.00
_cell.angle_gamma   90.00
#
_symmetry.space_group_name_H-M   'P 1'
#
loop_
_entity.id
_entity.type
_entity.pdbx_description
1 polymer ?
#
loop_
_entity_poly.entity_id
_entity_poly.type
_entity_poly.pdbx_seq_one_letter_code
_entity_poly.pdbx_strand_id
1 'polypeptide(L)' 'MPNLIDYVIENPAVRDRFIAFTIPFSIVGGTLASVCMLLARYYR' A
#
# COMPACT_ATOMS: atom_id res chain seq x y z
N MET A 1 3.98 8.85 -23.97
CA MET A 1 4.78 8.37 -22.83
C MET A 1 4.28 6.98 -22.49
N PRO A 2 5.11 5.93 -22.47
CA PRO A 2 4.66 4.65 -21.94
C PRO A 2 4.34 4.85 -20.46
N ASN A 3 3.08 4.60 -20.08
CA ASN A 3 2.66 4.74 -18.69
C ASN A 3 3.30 3.62 -17.87
N LEU A 4 3.84 3.97 -16.71
CA LEU A 4 4.33 3.00 -15.74
C LEU A 4 3.23 2.01 -15.35
N ILE A 5 1.98 2.47 -15.31
CA ILE A 5 0.80 1.66 -15.01
C ILE A 5 0.60 0.58 -16.09
N ASP A 6 0.67 0.94 -17.37
CA ASP A 6 0.50 -0.01 -18.47
C ASP A 6 1.62 -1.06 -18.44
N TYR A 7 2.86 -0.64 -18.17
CA TYR A 7 4.00 -1.54 -18.03
C TYR A 7 3.86 -2.53 -16.87
N VAL A 8 3.34 -2.07 -15.73
CA VAL A 8 3.06 -2.92 -14.55
C VAL A 8 1.91 -3.89 -14.83
N ILE A 9 0.89 -3.49 -15.60
CA ILE A 9 -0.26 -4.35 -15.94
C ILE A 9 0.13 -5.43 -16.95
N GLU A 10 0.90 -5.06 -17.98
CA GLU A 10 1.31 -5.97 -19.06
C GLU A 10 2.37 -6.99 -18.62
N ASN A 11 3.19 -6.67 -17.62
CA ASN A 11 4.28 -7.53 -17.16
C ASN A 11 3.99 -8.17 -15.79
N PRO A 12 3.58 -9.44 -15.73
CA PRO A 12 3.22 -10.10 -14.46
C PRO A 12 4.38 -10.15 -13.47
N ALA A 13 5.63 -10.31 -13.93
CA ALA A 13 6.81 -10.30 -13.06
C ALA A 13 7.06 -8.92 -12.40
N VAL A 14 6.74 -7.83 -13.09
CA VAL A 14 6.86 -6.46 -12.56
C VAL A 14 5.73 -6.18 -11.58
N ARG A 15 4.51 -6.61 -11.91
CA ARG A 15 3.35 -6.55 -11.03
C ARG A 15 3.62 -7.25 -9.70
N ASP A 16 4.12 -8.48 -9.73
CA ASP A 16 4.33 -9.27 -8.52
C ASP A 16 5.41 -8.66 -7.62
N ARG A 17 6.46 -8.08 -8.21
CA ARG A 17 7.47 -7.29 -7.47
C ARG A 17 6.89 -6.01 -6.87
N PHE A 18 6.02 -5.33 -7.60
CA PHE A 18 5.34 -4.12 -7.12
C PHE A 18 4.39 -4.43 -5.96
N ILE A 19 3.65 -5.54 -6.05
CA ILE A 19 2.80 -6.04 -4.97
C ILE A 19 3.65 -6.42 -3.75
N ALA A 20 4.73 -7.19 -3.95
CA ALA A 20 5.64 -7.56 -2.87
C ALA A 20 6.23 -6.33 -2.15
N PHE A 21 6.55 -5.27 -2.90
CA PHE A 21 7.03 -4.02 -2.34
C PHE A 21 5.96 -3.25 -1.56
N THR A 22 4.70 -3.32 -1.97
CA THR A 22 3.59 -2.55 -1.36
C THR A 22 2.99 -3.21 -0.12
N ILE A 23 3.12 -4.53 0.04
CA ILE A 23 2.66 -5.28 1.24
C ILE A 23 3.19 -4.72 2.57
N PRO A 24 4.50 -4.45 2.77
CA PRO A 24 4.96 -3.91 4.05
C PRO A 24 4.37 -2.53 4.35
N PHE A 25 4.20 -1.68 3.34
CA PHE A 25 3.59 -0.36 3.51
C PHE A 25 2.11 -0.43 3.85
N SER A 26 1.36 -1.38 3.29
CA SER A 26 -0.06 -1.55 3.63
C SER A 26 -0.24 -2.07 5.05
N ILE A 27 0.66 -2.93 5.54
CA ILE A 27 0.67 -3.37 6.95
C ILE A 27 0.95 -2.20 7.87
N VAL A 28 2.04 -1.46 7.65
CA VAL A 28 2.42 -0.30 8.48
C VAL A 28 1.34 0.78 8.44
N GLY A 29 0.86 1.13 7.25
CA GLY A 29 -0.23 2.09 7.06
C GLY A 29 -1.52 1.66 7.76
N GLY A 30 -1.88 0.38 7.67
CA GLY A 30 -3.04 -0.18 8.38
C GLY A 30 -2.91 -0.11 9.89
N THR A 31 -1.73 -0.43 10.44
CA THR A 31 -1.48 -0.31 11.88
C THR A 31 -1.49 1.13 12.36
N LEU A 32 -0.94 2.07 11.59
CA LEU A 32 -0.99 3.49 11.92
C LEU A 32 -2.43 4.01 11.91
N ALA A 33 -3.20 3.67 10.87
CA ALA A 33 -4.60 4.07 10.75
C ALA A 33 -5.44 3.54 11.92
N SER A 34 -5.25 2.28 12.33
CA SER A 34 -5.98 1.69 13.45
C SER A 34 -5.61 2.33 14.79
N VAL A 35 -4.33 2.57 15.04
CA VAL A 35 -3.86 3.26 16.25
C VAL A 35 -4.37 4.71 16.30
N CYS A 36 -4.30 5.44 15.19
CA CYS A 36 -4.84 6.80 15.10
C CYS A 36 -6.36 6.83 15.34
N MET A 37 -7.10 5.85 14.82
CA MET A 37 -8.54 5.75 15.05
C MET A 37 -8.86 5.48 16.54
N LEU A 38 -8.10 4.59 17.19
CA LEU A 38 -8.24 4.33 18.62
C LEU A 38 -7.92 5.56 19.45
N LEU A 39 -6.80 6.23 19.17
CA LEU A 39 -6.42 7.47 19.84
C LEU A 39 -7.49 8.56 19.66
N ALA A 40 -7.98 8.75 18.43
CA ALA A 40 -9.05 9.71 18.15
C ALA A 40 -10.33 9.44 18.94
N ARG A 41 -10.59 8.19 19.34
CA ARG A 41 -11.71 7.83 20.21
C ARG A 41 -11.42 8.08 21.69
N TYR A 42 -10.18 7.95 22.14
CA TYR A 42 -9.78 8.24 23.52
C TYR A 42 -9.67 9.75 23.82
N TYR A 43 -9.30 10.56 22.82
CA TYR A 43 -9.16 12.01 22.95
C TYR A 43 -10.47 12.80 22.70
N ARG A 44 -11.56 12.10 22.40
CA ARG A 44 -12.89 12.69 22.17
C ARG A 44 -13.81 12.37 23.34
#